data_AF-A0A2K2G4A3-F1
#
_entry.id   AF-A0A2K2G4A3-F1
#
_cell.length_a   1.000
_cell.length_b   1.000
_cell.length_c   1.000
_cell.angle_alpha   90.00
_cell.angle_beta   90.00
_cell.angle_gamma   90.00
#
_symmetry.space_group_name_H-M   'P 1'
#
loop_
_entity.id
_entity.type
_entity.pdbx_description
1 polymer ?
#
loop_
_entity_poly.entity_id
_entity_poly.type
_entity_poly.pdbx_seq_one_letter_code
_entity_poly.pdbx_strand_id
1 'polypeptide(L)'
;MQSYTPAYPQAGAPAQQPAPPPMAPPAAQTQAPAYAGPAVTPPYAPVQSPVQSPVQSNAPASELPPATPQPPLTYATLGQTVTVGGPRITPVAVLEDSRCPMNARCVWAGQVRLRVRVESGRGGEVEVTSGKPVTVADGTLELVDVRPDKVAGGDNHGTVAQSAYRFGFRFMGGY
;
A
#
# COMPACT_ATOMS: atom_id res chain seq x y z
N MET A 1 23.48 74.41 9.70
CA MET A 1 22.73 73.19 10.09
C MET A 1 21.73 72.90 8.98
N GLN A 2 22.09 72.07 8.00
CA GLN A 2 21.18 71.60 6.96
C GLN A 2 20.88 70.12 7.23
N SER A 3 19.64 69.85 7.61
CA SER A 3 19.08 68.52 7.86
C SER A 3 18.83 67.79 6.54
N TYR A 4 19.45 66.63 6.37
CA TYR A 4 19.24 65.72 5.24
C TYR A 4 18.14 64.71 5.64
N THR A 5 17.01 64.71 4.93
CA THR A 5 15.98 63.66 5.04
C THR A 5 16.16 62.67 3.89
N PRO A 6 16.39 61.37 4.14
CA PRO A 6 16.32 60.36 3.10
C PRO A 6 14.86 60.04 2.76
N ALA A 7 14.53 60.14 1.47
CA ALA A 7 13.25 59.72 0.91
C ALA A 7 13.18 58.19 0.86
N TYR A 8 12.21 57.61 1.57
CA TYR A 8 11.87 56.19 1.44
C TYR A 8 11.00 55.97 0.20
N PRO A 9 11.26 54.94 -0.63
CA PRO A 9 10.35 54.58 -1.71
C PRO A 9 9.06 53.99 -1.12
N GLN A 10 7.92 54.49 -1.61
CA GLN A 10 6.60 54.01 -1.23
C GLN A 10 6.40 52.56 -1.70
N ALA A 11 5.90 51.72 -0.79
CA ALA A 11 5.46 50.36 -1.10
C ALA A 11 4.32 50.42 -2.12
N GLY A 12 4.49 49.72 -3.25
CA GLY A 12 3.47 49.56 -4.27
C GLY A 12 2.20 48.94 -3.71
N ALA A 13 1.06 49.45 -4.16
CA ALA A 13 -0.26 48.95 -3.79
C ALA A 13 -0.39 47.44 -4.10
N PRO A 14 -1.11 46.66 -3.27
CA PRO A 14 -1.34 45.25 -3.54
C PRO A 14 -2.15 45.09 -4.82
N ALA A 15 -1.68 44.23 -5.71
CA ALA A 15 -2.39 43.84 -6.92
C ALA A 15 -3.77 43.26 -6.53
N GLN A 16 -4.84 43.92 -6.99
CA GLN A 16 -6.19 43.41 -6.85
C GLN A 16 -6.31 42.12 -7.65
N GLN A 17 -6.53 40.99 -6.97
CA GLN A 17 -6.86 39.74 -7.64
C GLN A 17 -8.18 39.93 -8.41
N PRO A 18 -8.25 39.50 -9.68
CA PRO A 18 -9.50 39.55 -10.43
C PRO A 18 -10.56 38.68 -9.74
N ALA A 19 -11.80 39.16 -9.73
CA ALA A 19 -12.94 38.45 -9.18
C ALA A 19 -13.07 37.05 -9.82
N PRO A 20 -13.43 36.01 -9.04
CA PRO A 20 -13.69 34.70 -9.61
C PRO A 20 -14.84 34.79 -10.63
N PRO A 21 -14.78 34.01 -11.74
CA PRO A 21 -15.87 33.98 -12.71
C PRO A 21 -17.17 33.52 -12.04
N PRO A 22 -18.34 33.97 -12.53
CA PRO A 22 -19.62 33.51 -12.01
C PRO A 22 -19.72 32.00 -12.11
N MET A 23 -20.11 31.35 -11.01
CA MET A 23 -20.35 29.91 -10.97
C MET A 23 -21.36 29.54 -12.07
N ALA A 24 -20.99 28.57 -12.91
CA ALA A 24 -21.90 27.99 -13.88
C ALA A 24 -23.18 27.49 -13.15
N PRO A 25 -24.37 27.67 -13.75
CA PRO A 25 -25.59 27.10 -13.17
C PRO A 25 -25.42 25.57 -13.03
N PRO A 26 -25.95 24.97 -11.96
CA PRO A 26 -25.91 23.52 -11.83
C PRO A 26 -26.58 22.90 -13.05
N ALA A 27 -25.88 21.96 -13.70
CA ALA A 27 -26.44 21.17 -14.78
C ALA A 27 -27.79 20.59 -14.32
N ALA A 28 -28.84 20.87 -15.08
CA ALA A 28 -30.16 20.32 -14.83
C ALA A 28 -30.03 18.80 -14.73
N GLN A 29 -30.26 18.26 -13.53
CA GLN A 29 -30.28 16.83 -13.30
C GLN A 29 -31.52 16.29 -14.03
N THR A 30 -31.34 15.80 -15.25
CA THR A 30 -32.36 15.04 -15.95
C THR A 30 -32.62 13.80 -15.11
N GLN A 31 -33.72 13.81 -14.36
CA GLN A 31 -34.16 12.66 -13.58
C GLN A 31 -34.38 11.49 -14.54
N ALA A 32 -33.62 10.42 -14.34
CA ALA A 32 -33.89 9.16 -15.00
C ALA A 32 -35.32 8.73 -14.68
N PRO A 33 -36.09 8.19 -15.63
CA PRO A 33 -37.42 7.67 -15.33
C PRO A 33 -37.29 6.58 -14.27
N ALA A 34 -38.07 6.72 -13.20
CA ALA A 34 -38.21 5.68 -12.20
C ALA A 34 -38.80 4.44 -12.87
N TYR A 35 -37.96 3.46 -13.18
CA TYR A 35 -38.42 2.14 -13.56
C TYR A 35 -39.14 1.54 -12.36
N ALA A 36 -40.48 1.55 -12.40
CA ALA A 36 -41.31 0.75 -11.54
C ALA A 36 -41.06 -0.73 -11.90
N GLY A 37 -40.08 -1.34 -11.23
CA GLY A 37 -39.92 -2.79 -11.27
C GLY A 37 -41.17 -3.46 -10.71
N PRO A 38 -41.53 -4.66 -11.20
CA PRO A 38 -42.64 -5.41 -10.61
C PRO A 38 -42.33 -5.69 -9.14
N ALA A 39 -43.31 -5.41 -8.28
CA ALA A 39 -43.24 -5.76 -6.86
C ALA A 39 -43.12 -7.28 -6.72
N VAL A 40 -41.90 -7.77 -6.53
CA VAL A 40 -41.66 -9.16 -6.14
C VAL A 40 -42.02 -9.26 -4.66
N THR A 41 -43.27 -9.61 -4.37
CA THR A 41 -43.64 -10.12 -3.05
C THR A 41 -42.89 -11.44 -2.84
N PRO A 42 -41.98 -11.57 -1.86
CA PRO A 42 -41.42 -12.87 -1.54
C PRO A 42 -42.50 -13.72 -0.84
N PRO A 43 -42.90 -14.89 -1.36
CA PRO A 43 -43.65 -15.86 -0.57
C PRO A 43 -42.64 -16.72 0.21
N TYR A 44 -41.92 -16.11 1.15
CA TYR A 44 -41.05 -16.88 2.05
C TYR A 44 -41.54 -16.70 3.48
N ALA A 45 -42.43 -17.60 3.88
CA ALA A 45 -42.63 -17.93 5.28
C ALA A 45 -41.28 -18.33 5.91
N PRO A 46 -41.04 -18.04 7.20
CA PRO A 46 -39.87 -18.55 7.87
C PRO A 46 -39.99 -20.07 8.00
N VAL A 47 -39.30 -20.82 7.14
CA VAL A 47 -39.06 -22.24 7.38
C VAL A 47 -38.11 -22.31 8.57
N GLN A 48 -38.67 -22.61 9.74
CA GLN A 48 -37.88 -22.94 10.93
C GLN A 48 -36.96 -24.09 10.55
N SER A 49 -35.65 -23.87 10.68
CA SER A 49 -34.65 -24.90 10.41
C SER A 49 -34.90 -26.09 11.34
N PRO A 50 -35.10 -27.32 10.84
CA PRO A 50 -35.08 -28.48 11.71
C PRO A 50 -33.67 -28.61 12.30
N VAL A 51 -33.66 -28.71 13.62
CA VAL A 51 -32.54 -29.06 14.48
C VAL A 51 -31.71 -30.21 13.89
N GLN A 52 -30.44 -29.88 13.63
CA GLN A 52 -29.24 -30.73 13.64
C GLN A 52 -29.42 -32.23 13.31
N SER A 53 -29.15 -32.58 12.06
CA SER A 53 -28.67 -33.92 11.75
C SER A 53 -27.31 -34.15 12.43
N PRO A 54 -27.08 -35.28 13.14
CA PRO A 54 -25.74 -35.63 13.59
C PRO A 54 -24.92 -35.98 12.35
N VAL A 55 -24.07 -35.06 11.91
CA VAL A 55 -22.98 -35.39 10.98
C VAL A 55 -22.08 -36.37 11.71
N GLN A 56 -22.16 -37.65 11.34
CA GLN A 56 -21.22 -38.66 11.79
C GLN A 56 -19.82 -38.23 11.36
N SER A 57 -18.99 -37.91 12.36
CA SER A 57 -17.62 -37.40 12.27
C SER A 57 -16.61 -38.43 11.74
N ASN A 58 -16.85 -39.00 10.56
CA ASN A 58 -15.93 -39.95 9.92
C ASN A 58 -15.40 -39.46 8.57
N ALA A 59 -15.24 -38.15 8.40
CA ALA A 59 -14.31 -37.64 7.39
C ALA A 59 -12.90 -37.71 8.00
N PRO A 60 -11.91 -38.42 7.40
CA PRO A 60 -10.54 -38.25 7.82
C PRO A 60 -10.22 -36.76 7.67
N ALA A 61 -9.73 -36.15 8.76
CA ALA A 61 -9.24 -34.78 8.73
C ALA A 61 -8.37 -34.65 7.48
N SER A 62 -8.74 -33.74 6.57
CA SER A 62 -7.83 -33.33 5.51
C SER A 62 -6.62 -32.77 6.21
N GLU A 63 -5.61 -33.62 6.38
CA GLU A 63 -4.32 -33.28 6.94
C GLU A 63 -3.74 -32.25 5.99
N LEU A 64 -3.79 -30.97 6.40
CA LEU A 64 -3.06 -29.91 5.71
C LEU A 64 -1.63 -30.42 5.56
N PRO A 65 -1.06 -30.42 4.34
CA PRO A 65 0.31 -30.87 4.17
C PRO A 65 1.21 -30.10 5.14
N PRO A 66 2.21 -30.75 5.76
CA PRO A 66 3.08 -30.09 6.71
C PRO A 66 3.72 -28.88 6.02
N ALA A 67 3.51 -27.68 6.58
CA ALA A 67 4.17 -26.49 6.11
C ALA A 67 5.68 -26.69 6.28
N THR A 68 6.42 -26.74 5.17
CA THR A 68 7.88 -26.78 5.22
C THR A 68 8.38 -25.51 5.91
N PRO A 69 9.31 -25.60 6.88
CA PRO A 69 9.87 -24.43 7.52
C PRO A 69 10.51 -23.51 6.48
N GLN A 70 9.95 -22.32 6.31
CA GLN A 70 10.53 -21.31 5.42
C GLN A 70 11.69 -20.60 6.13
N PRO A 71 12.73 -20.15 5.40
CA PRO A 71 13.78 -19.33 5.99
C PRO A 71 13.19 -18.09 6.70
N PRO A 72 13.75 -17.68 7.86
CA PRO A 72 13.26 -16.52 8.59
C PRO A 72 13.44 -15.23 7.77
N LEU A 73 12.63 -14.22 8.09
CA LEU A 73 12.76 -12.89 7.48
C LEU A 73 13.89 -12.10 8.14
N THR A 74 14.70 -11.44 7.31
CA THR A 74 15.68 -10.44 7.76
C THR A 74 15.15 -9.05 7.45
N TYR A 75 15.09 -8.20 8.48
CA TYR A 75 14.57 -6.84 8.33
C TYR A 75 15.67 -5.83 8.05
N ALA A 76 15.41 -4.91 7.11
CA ALA A 76 16.27 -3.76 6.83
C ALA A 76 15.50 -2.43 6.83
N THR A 77 16.17 -1.36 7.24
CA THR A 77 15.70 0.01 7.00
C THR A 77 16.13 0.48 5.61
N LEU A 78 15.57 1.60 5.15
CA LEU A 78 16.04 2.24 3.93
C LEU A 78 17.51 2.69 4.10
N GLY A 79 18.36 2.32 3.17
CA GLY A 79 19.81 2.58 3.17
C GLY A 79 20.63 1.60 4.02
N GLN A 80 20.02 0.71 4.80
CA GLN A 80 20.75 -0.26 5.63
C GLN A 80 21.08 -1.52 4.84
N THR A 81 22.35 -1.90 4.83
CA THR A 81 22.80 -3.17 4.25
C THR A 81 22.66 -4.32 5.24
N VAL A 82 22.03 -5.42 4.81
CA VAL A 82 21.89 -6.66 5.59
C VAL A 82 22.26 -7.88 4.76
N THR A 83 22.66 -8.97 5.43
CA THR A 83 22.90 -10.26 4.77
C THR A 83 21.68 -11.15 4.93
N VAL A 84 21.17 -11.72 3.82
CA VAL A 84 19.97 -12.57 3.84
C VAL A 84 20.26 -13.87 3.13
N GLY A 85 20.56 -14.93 3.89
CA GLY A 85 20.86 -16.26 3.35
C GLY A 85 22.12 -16.37 2.47
N GLY A 86 22.89 -15.29 2.33
CA GLY A 86 24.07 -15.25 1.46
C GLY A 86 24.33 -13.85 0.89
N PRO A 87 23.47 -13.33 -0.02
CA PRO A 87 23.63 -12.00 -0.59
C PRO A 87 23.55 -10.89 0.45
N ARG A 88 24.35 -9.83 0.24
CA ARG A 88 24.16 -8.54 0.91
C ARG A 88 23.14 -7.72 0.15
N ILE A 89 22.14 -7.20 0.82
CA ILE A 89 21.06 -6.41 0.23
C ILE A 89 20.93 -5.08 0.94
N THR A 90 20.75 -4.01 0.17
CA THR A 90 20.55 -2.65 0.66
C THR A 90 19.33 -2.06 -0.03
N PRO A 91 18.22 -1.82 0.67
CA PRO A 91 17.07 -1.12 0.12
C PRO A 91 17.45 0.34 -0.13
N VAL A 92 17.50 0.79 -1.38
CA VAL A 92 17.99 2.14 -1.74
C VAL A 92 16.86 3.15 -1.80
N ALA A 93 15.73 2.77 -2.40
CA ALA A 93 14.59 3.66 -2.57
C ALA A 93 13.26 2.88 -2.58
N VAL A 94 12.21 3.50 -2.05
CA VAL A 94 10.82 3.09 -2.27
C VAL A 94 10.37 3.73 -3.58
N LEU A 95 10.03 2.91 -4.58
CA LEU A 95 9.56 3.36 -5.88
C LEU A 95 8.03 3.54 -5.87
N GLU A 96 7.33 2.66 -5.17
CA GLU A 96 5.87 2.68 -5.04
C GLU A 96 5.46 2.07 -3.70
N ASP A 97 4.47 2.68 -3.02
CA ASP A 97 3.78 2.09 -1.88
C ASP A 97 2.26 2.33 -2.05
N SER A 98 1.62 1.39 -2.73
CA SER A 98 0.17 1.37 -2.98
C SER A 98 -0.56 0.38 -2.08
N ARG A 99 0.06 -0.06 -0.97
CA ARG A 99 -0.52 -1.04 -0.03
C ARG A 99 -1.93 -0.65 0.38
N CYS A 100 -2.82 -1.64 0.45
CA CYS A 100 -4.17 -1.42 0.95
C CYS A 100 -4.12 -1.06 2.44
N PRO A 101 -4.60 0.13 2.85
CA PRO A 101 -4.61 0.49 4.25
C PRO A 101 -5.48 -0.45 5.08
N MET A 102 -5.06 -0.75 6.31
CA MET A 102 -5.75 -1.70 7.19
C MET A 102 -7.20 -1.28 7.53
N ASN A 103 -7.52 0.00 7.41
CA ASN A 103 -8.84 0.60 7.66
C ASN A 103 -9.59 0.99 6.37
N ALA A 104 -9.16 0.50 5.20
CA ALA A 104 -9.78 0.80 3.91
C ALA A 104 -10.37 -0.47 3.26
N ARG A 105 -11.29 -0.27 2.31
CA ARG A 105 -11.77 -1.34 1.42
C ARG A 105 -11.21 -1.12 0.02
N CYS A 106 -10.18 -1.87 -0.33
CA CYS A 106 -9.54 -1.78 -1.64
C CYS A 106 -10.20 -2.72 -2.64
N VAL A 107 -10.38 -2.24 -3.86
CA VAL A 107 -10.88 -3.06 -4.99
C VAL A 107 -9.75 -3.89 -5.61
N TRP A 108 -8.50 -3.45 -5.44
CA TRP A 108 -7.29 -4.07 -6.00
C TRP A 108 -6.30 -4.39 -4.88
N ALA A 109 -5.52 -5.45 -5.04
CA ALA A 109 -4.40 -5.75 -4.16
C ALA A 109 -3.28 -4.72 -4.38
N GLY A 110 -3.05 -3.87 -3.39
CA GLY A 110 -1.94 -2.92 -3.38
C GLY A 110 -0.57 -3.60 -3.29
N GLN A 111 0.51 -2.88 -3.60
CA GLN A 111 1.86 -3.44 -3.62
C GLN A 111 2.92 -2.43 -3.17
N VAL A 112 4.12 -2.93 -2.87
CA VAL A 112 5.31 -2.11 -2.65
C VAL A 112 6.37 -2.48 -3.67
N ARG A 113 6.95 -1.48 -4.32
CA ARG A 113 8.08 -1.64 -5.25
C ARG A 113 9.29 -0.93 -4.67
N LEU A 114 10.39 -1.64 -4.55
CA LEU A 114 11.65 -1.15 -4.00
C LEU A 114 12.76 -1.25 -5.03
N ARG A 115 13.67 -0.28 -5.01
CA ARG A 115 14.98 -0.43 -5.62
C ARG A 115 15.94 -0.97 -4.56
N VAL A 116 16.51 -2.14 -4.82
CA VAL A 116 17.40 -2.83 -3.89
C VAL A 116 18.75 -3.03 -4.57
N ARG A 117 19.82 -2.59 -3.91
CA ARG A 117 21.19 -2.91 -4.32
C ARG A 117 21.55 -4.26 -3.73
N VAL A 118 21.93 -5.19 -4.58
CA VAL A 118 22.38 -6.52 -4.20
C VAL A 118 23.87 -6.64 -4.48
N GLU A 119 24.60 -7.08 -3.46
CA GLU A 119 26.00 -7.43 -3.51
C GLU A 119 26.11 -8.94 -3.38
N SER A 120 26.12 -9.61 -4.53
CA SER A 120 26.41 -11.05 -4.63
C SER A 120 27.15 -11.31 -5.93
N GLY A 121 28.44 -11.64 -5.82
CA GLY A 121 29.35 -11.90 -6.95
C GLY A 121 29.55 -10.72 -7.91
N ARG A 122 28.55 -10.45 -8.78
CA ARG A 122 28.59 -9.44 -9.84
C ARG A 122 28.01 -8.08 -9.46
N GLY A 123 27.27 -8.00 -8.35
CA GLY A 123 26.66 -6.76 -7.85
C GLY A 123 25.61 -6.15 -8.80
N GLY A 124 24.71 -5.32 -8.28
CA GLY A 124 23.76 -4.56 -9.10
C GLY A 124 22.60 -3.97 -8.33
N GLU A 125 21.77 -3.18 -9.01
CA GLU A 125 20.46 -2.76 -8.50
C GLU A 125 19.36 -3.54 -9.21
N VAL A 126 18.40 -4.04 -8.44
CA VAL A 126 17.22 -4.75 -8.93
C VAL A 126 15.97 -4.12 -8.34
N GLU A 127 14.87 -4.20 -9.08
CA GLU A 127 13.56 -3.82 -8.58
C GLU A 127 12.90 -5.05 -7.94
N VAL A 128 12.42 -4.90 -6.71
CA VAL A 128 11.72 -5.96 -5.97
C VAL A 128 10.31 -5.49 -5.68
N THR A 129 9.33 -6.34 -5.95
CA THR A 129 7.92 -6.08 -5.63
C THR A 129 7.47 -7.01 -4.48
N SER A 130 6.69 -6.48 -3.54
CA SER A 130 6.15 -7.25 -2.42
C SER A 130 5.39 -8.50 -2.90
N GLY A 131 5.73 -9.67 -2.37
CA GLY A 131 5.13 -10.96 -2.73
C GLY A 131 5.52 -11.51 -4.11
N LYS A 132 6.48 -10.89 -4.80
CA LYS A 132 7.01 -11.38 -6.08
C LYS A 132 8.51 -11.70 -5.93
N PRO A 133 8.89 -12.99 -5.90
CA PRO A 133 10.29 -13.38 -5.88
C PRO A 133 11.03 -12.91 -7.13
N VAL A 134 12.26 -12.43 -6.95
CA VAL A 134 13.17 -12.04 -8.04
C VAL A 134 14.45 -12.86 -7.99
N THR A 135 14.96 -13.27 -9.15
CA THR A 135 16.20 -14.06 -9.23
C THR A 135 17.40 -13.18 -8.90
N VAL A 136 18.19 -13.60 -7.92
CA VAL A 136 19.38 -12.88 -7.44
C VAL A 136 20.50 -13.89 -7.19
N ALA A 137 21.62 -13.71 -7.90
CA ALA A 137 22.75 -14.64 -7.87
C ALA A 137 22.32 -16.09 -8.19
N ASP A 138 22.36 -16.96 -7.19
CA ASP A 138 22.08 -18.39 -7.22
C ASP A 138 20.74 -18.77 -6.57
N GLY A 139 19.93 -17.77 -6.21
CA GLY A 139 18.65 -17.98 -5.56
C GLY A 139 17.58 -16.96 -5.94
N THR A 140 16.57 -16.88 -5.10
CA THR A 140 15.46 -15.93 -5.23
C THR A 140 15.36 -15.06 -3.98
N LEU A 141 15.28 -13.76 -4.18
CA LEU A 141 15.03 -12.76 -3.16
C LEU A 141 13.57 -12.33 -3.21
N GLU A 142 12.90 -12.30 -2.06
CA GLU A 142 11.51 -11.88 -1.96
C GLU A 142 11.35 -10.82 -0.87
N LEU A 143 10.58 -9.77 -1.17
CA LEU A 143 10.07 -8.84 -0.17
C LEU A 143 8.77 -9.41 0.39
N VAL A 144 8.82 -9.94 1.61
CA VAL A 144 7.71 -10.67 2.23
C VAL A 144 6.91 -9.76 3.15
N ASP A 145 7.57 -8.87 3.89
CA ASP A 145 6.91 -7.97 4.84
C ASP A 145 7.37 -6.51 4.63
N VAL A 146 6.46 -5.57 4.85
CA VAL A 146 6.74 -4.14 4.83
C VAL A 146 6.01 -3.49 5.99
N ARG A 147 6.77 -2.94 6.93
CA ARG A 147 6.25 -2.22 8.10
C ARG A 147 6.58 -0.74 8.02
N PRO A 148 5.79 0.13 8.66
CA PRO A 148 4.52 -0.15 9.34
C PRO A 148 3.38 -0.44 8.34
N ASP A 149 2.29 -1.03 8.82
CA ASP A 149 1.04 -1.14 8.06
C ASP A 149 0.51 0.25 7.69
N LYS A 150 -0.11 0.36 6.51
CA LYS A 150 -0.64 1.63 6.02
C LYS A 150 -1.99 1.91 6.68
N VAL A 151 -2.23 3.16 7.05
CA VAL A 151 -3.51 3.63 7.63
C VAL A 151 -4.00 4.83 6.83
N ALA A 152 -5.23 4.78 6.34
CA ALA A 152 -5.86 5.88 5.63
C ALA A 152 -6.28 6.98 6.61
N GLY A 153 -6.09 8.24 6.24
CA GLY A 153 -6.54 9.39 7.03
C GLY A 153 -5.76 9.66 8.32
N GLY A 154 -4.65 8.95 8.57
CA GLY A 154 -3.72 9.29 9.65
C GLY A 154 -2.94 10.58 9.35
N ASP A 155 -2.05 10.95 10.28
CA ASP A 155 -1.15 12.09 10.12
C ASP A 155 -0.44 12.05 8.76
N ASN A 156 -0.22 13.22 8.14
CA ASN A 156 0.37 13.36 6.80
C ASN A 156 -0.41 12.61 5.69
N HIS A 157 -1.74 12.54 5.82
CA HIS A 157 -2.64 11.86 4.87
C HIS A 157 -2.34 10.36 4.68
N GLY A 158 -1.81 9.69 5.71
CA GLY A 158 -1.46 8.27 5.64
C GLY A 158 -0.17 8.00 4.84
N THR A 159 0.68 9.02 4.67
CA THR A 159 2.04 8.89 4.15
C THR A 159 2.97 8.37 5.25
N VAL A 160 3.77 7.35 4.95
CA VAL A 160 4.76 6.79 5.87
C VAL A 160 6.11 7.48 5.66
N ALA A 161 6.76 7.91 6.75
CA ALA A 161 8.09 8.50 6.68
C ALA A 161 9.14 7.48 6.21
N GLN A 162 10.08 7.89 5.35
CA GLN A 162 11.09 7.00 4.77
C GLN A 162 11.93 6.25 5.82
N SER A 163 12.26 6.91 6.94
CA SER A 163 13.03 6.32 8.05
C SER A 163 12.24 5.32 8.89
N ALA A 164 10.90 5.35 8.83
CA ALA A 164 10.03 4.45 9.58
C ALA A 164 9.92 3.07 8.91
N TYR A 165 10.25 2.96 7.62
CA TYR A 165 10.12 1.69 6.90
C TYR A 165 11.03 0.60 7.47
N ARG A 166 10.48 -0.61 7.55
CA ARG A 166 11.21 -1.86 7.77
C ARG A 166 10.78 -2.86 6.71
N PHE A 167 11.73 -3.39 5.97
CA PHE A 167 11.51 -4.31 4.86
C PHE A 167 11.99 -5.71 5.26
N GLY A 168 11.08 -6.66 5.36
CA GLY A 168 11.37 -8.06 5.67
C GLY A 168 11.67 -8.84 4.39
N PHE A 169 12.93 -9.21 4.20
CA PHE A 169 13.39 -9.96 3.04
C PHE A 169 13.57 -11.44 3.39
N ARG A 170 13.33 -12.28 2.38
CA ARG A 170 13.65 -13.70 2.41
C ARG A 170 14.50 -14.05 1.20
N PHE A 171 15.48 -14.91 1.40
CA PHE A 171 16.26 -15.50 0.32
C PHE A 171 16.09 -17.02 0.32
N MET A 172 15.85 -17.59 -0.86
CA MET A 172 15.77 -19.03 -1.08
C MET A 172 16.76 -19.41 -2.18
N GLY A 173 17.83 -20.13 -1.83
CA GLY A 173 18.94 -20.52 -2.72
C GLY A 173 20.25 -20.65 -1.94
N GLY A 174 21.36 -20.95 -2.62
CA GLY A 174 22.67 -21.09 -1.97
C GLY A 174 23.10 -22.51 -1.59
N TYR A 175 22.69 -23.53 -2.36
CA TYR A 175 23.10 -24.93 -2.17
C TYR A 175 24.34 -25.27 -3.01
#